data_AF-A0A7W8DS81-F1
#
_entry.id   AF-A0A7W8DS81-F1
#
_cell.length_a   1.000
_cell.length_b   1.000
_cell.length_c   1.000
_cell.angle_alpha   90.00
_cell.angle_beta   90.00
_cell.angle_gamma   90.00
#
_symmetry.space_group_name_H-M   'P 1'
#
loop_
_entity.id
_entity.type
_entity.pdbx_description
1 polymer ?
#
loop_
_entity_poly.entity_id
_entity_poly.type
_entity_poly.pdbx_seq_one_letter_code
_entity_poly.pdbx_strand_id
1 'polypeptide(L)'
;MKSFIFVALLLSGWSYAATVKDREGAVRADKAAMENDKRWAYNDLESGFRQAKLTGKPLLVVLRCVPCLSCMGLDSAVLMQGEELAPLLDQFVCVRVINANALDLTKFQFDFDLSFSTLFFNGDGTVYGRYGSWTHQKNSADTTISGYKRSLEAALKIHAGYPGNKAKLAGKQGAPLPFVNPLDMPNLAGRYQAQLDWDGKVMQSCIHCHMLGDSLRASYREKKQPIPTEWIYPMPSAETLGLTLAVDPVAEVTMVAVGSLAEVAGVKTGDQITAVAGQPLVSVADLSWALHRTEDAVNKMLEMTVERDGREMPVKLTLPAGWKHGVDNTGRVGAWPMRGMATGGMVLVDLTDEERQARGLDLHGLALWVKGLGMHGKHALAKKTGFQKEDVIVECDGLKERMTESRLLGHLLQKRLLGDVVEVTFLRGKERKTLMLPMQ
;
A
#
# COMPACT_ATOMS: atom_id res chain seq x y z
N MET A 1 -6.07 -20.26 -48.29
CA MET A 1 -5.87 -19.03 -47.49
C MET A 1 -5.59 -19.45 -46.05
N LYS A 2 -4.33 -19.31 -45.61
CA LYS A 2 -3.90 -19.62 -44.24
C LYS A 2 -4.04 -18.33 -43.41
N SER A 3 -5.01 -18.28 -42.51
CA SER A 3 -5.12 -17.18 -41.54
C SER A 3 -4.17 -17.45 -40.38
N PHE A 4 -3.10 -16.67 -40.30
CA PHE A 4 -2.25 -16.58 -39.12
C PHE A 4 -2.97 -15.72 -38.08
N ILE A 5 -3.41 -16.35 -36.99
CA ILE A 5 -3.86 -15.64 -35.79
C ILE A 5 -2.60 -15.32 -34.99
N PHE A 6 -2.18 -14.06 -34.99
CA PHE A 6 -1.18 -13.54 -34.08
C PHE A 6 -1.79 -13.49 -32.68
N VAL A 7 -1.49 -14.48 -31.85
CA VAL A 7 -1.72 -14.40 -30.40
C VAL A 7 -0.64 -13.47 -29.85
N ALA A 8 -1.02 -12.23 -29.55
CA ALA A 8 -0.20 -11.33 -28.76
C ALA A 8 -0.06 -11.91 -27.34
N LEU A 9 1.07 -12.56 -27.06
CA LEU A 9 1.46 -12.87 -25.69
C LEU A 9 1.69 -11.55 -24.94
N LEU A 10 0.67 -11.11 -24.20
CA LEU A 10 0.85 -10.16 -23.11
C LEU A 10 1.70 -10.86 -22.04
N LEU A 11 3.01 -10.67 -22.13
CA LEU A 11 3.95 -10.95 -21.04
C LEU A 11 3.64 -9.98 -19.89
N SER A 12 2.62 -10.30 -19.09
CA SER A 12 2.44 -9.67 -17.78
C SER A 12 3.62 -10.12 -16.92
N GLY A 13 4.65 -9.26 -16.86
CA GLY A 13 5.87 -9.49 -16.10
C GLY A 13 5.56 -9.85 -14.65
N TRP A 14 6.40 -10.71 -14.09
CA TRP A 14 6.43 -11.03 -12.67
C TRP A 14 6.33 -9.75 -11.83
N SER A 15 5.50 -9.77 -10.79
CA SER A 15 5.37 -8.71 -9.79
C SER A 15 6.61 -8.59 -8.89
N TYR A 16 7.79 -8.51 -9.48
CA TYR A 16 8.93 -7.86 -8.84
C TYR A 16 8.67 -6.35 -8.95
N ALA A 17 8.87 -5.60 -7.86
CA ALA A 17 8.95 -4.16 -7.95
C ALA A 17 10.08 -3.83 -8.94
N ALA A 18 9.72 -3.46 -10.17
CA ALA A 18 10.69 -3.28 -11.22
C ALA A 18 11.65 -2.16 -10.84
N THR A 19 12.95 -2.38 -11.01
CA THR A 19 13.98 -1.40 -10.68
C THR A 19 14.75 -0.98 -11.92
N VAL A 20 15.40 0.18 -11.84
CA VAL A 20 16.43 0.55 -12.81
C VAL A 20 17.54 -0.51 -12.85
N LYS A 21 18.25 -0.58 -13.99
CA LYS A 21 19.33 -1.56 -14.20
C LYS A 21 20.50 -1.33 -13.23
N ASP A 22 20.93 -0.09 -13.06
CA ASP A 22 21.97 0.31 -12.12
C ASP A 22 21.34 0.97 -10.88
N ARG A 23 20.99 0.12 -9.90
CA ARG A 23 20.32 0.57 -8.67
C ARG A 23 21.24 1.42 -7.79
N GLU A 24 22.50 1.03 -7.66
CA GLU A 24 23.46 1.75 -6.82
C GLU A 24 23.82 3.10 -7.43
N GLY A 25 24.08 3.13 -8.74
CA GLY A 25 24.33 4.37 -9.47
C GLY A 25 23.17 5.36 -9.33
N ALA A 26 21.92 4.89 -9.39
CA ALA A 26 20.75 5.75 -9.19
C ALA A 26 20.70 6.37 -7.78
N VAL A 27 20.98 5.59 -6.72
CA VAL A 27 21.01 6.10 -5.34
C VAL A 27 22.14 7.12 -5.14
N ARG A 28 23.33 6.84 -5.69
CA ARG A 28 24.47 7.78 -5.61
C ARG A 28 24.22 9.06 -6.40
N ALA A 29 23.62 8.96 -7.57
CA ALA A 29 23.25 10.12 -8.39
C ALA A 29 22.19 11.00 -7.70
N ASP A 30 21.20 10.39 -7.04
CA ASP A 30 20.20 11.11 -6.26
C ASP A 30 20.84 11.89 -5.11
N LYS A 31 21.77 11.29 -4.36
CA LYS A 31 22.55 12.00 -3.33
C LYS A 31 23.34 13.16 -3.93
N ALA A 32 24.10 12.92 -4.99
CA ALA A 32 24.93 13.96 -5.60
C ALA A 32 24.11 15.16 -6.09
N ALA A 33 22.88 14.92 -6.57
CA ALA A 33 21.97 15.96 -7.01
C ALA A 33 21.34 16.75 -5.84
N MET A 34 21.05 16.07 -4.72
CA MET A 34 20.17 16.61 -3.68
C MET A 34 20.86 16.98 -2.36
N GLU A 35 22.05 16.46 -2.06
CA GLU A 35 22.69 16.61 -0.73
C GLU A 35 23.02 18.06 -0.37
N ASN A 36 23.25 18.92 -1.37
CA ASN A 36 23.55 20.34 -1.21
C ASN A 36 22.44 21.24 -1.79
N ASP A 37 21.26 20.68 -2.05
CA ASP A 37 20.14 21.45 -2.58
C ASP A 37 19.68 22.52 -1.57
N LYS A 38 19.31 23.71 -2.07
CA LYS A 38 18.92 24.83 -1.20
C LYS A 38 17.52 24.70 -0.61
N ARG A 39 16.65 23.90 -1.24
CA ARG A 39 15.25 23.71 -0.84
C ARG A 39 15.08 22.43 -0.04
N TRP A 40 15.75 21.35 -0.44
CA TRP A 40 15.55 20.01 0.09
C TRP A 40 16.64 19.60 1.08
N ALA A 41 16.28 19.43 2.35
CA ALA A 41 17.13 18.72 3.29
C ALA A 41 17.16 17.23 2.94
N TYR A 42 18.35 16.65 2.76
CA TYR A 42 18.52 15.28 2.27
C TYR A 42 18.79 14.30 3.42
N ASN A 43 17.86 13.36 3.65
CA ASN A 43 17.86 12.39 4.77
C ASN A 43 18.01 13.01 6.17
N ASP A 44 17.71 14.30 6.34
CA ASP A 44 17.85 15.03 7.61
C ASP A 44 16.48 15.49 8.13
N LEU A 45 15.77 14.54 8.73
CA LEU A 45 14.47 14.78 9.35
C LEU A 45 14.55 15.71 10.56
N GLU A 46 15.63 15.62 11.34
CA GLU A 46 15.80 16.39 12.56
C GLU A 46 15.89 17.89 12.24
N SER A 47 16.76 18.26 11.29
CA SER A 47 16.85 19.66 10.87
C SER A 47 15.56 20.15 10.22
N GLY A 48 14.87 19.29 9.47
CA GLY A 48 13.54 19.59 8.90
C GLY A 48 12.52 19.99 9.96
N PHE A 49 12.31 19.15 10.97
CA PHE A 49 11.38 19.47 12.08
C PHE A 49 11.83 20.72 12.86
N ARG A 50 13.13 20.85 13.14
CA ARG A 50 13.68 22.02 13.82
C ARG A 50 13.40 23.31 13.04
N GLN A 51 13.66 23.30 11.72
CA GLN A 51 13.46 24.46 10.86
C GLN A 51 11.97 24.80 10.71
N ALA A 52 11.10 23.80 10.61
CA ALA A 52 9.65 24.02 10.56
C ALA A 52 9.16 24.70 11.85
N LYS A 53 9.66 24.25 13.01
CA LYS A 53 9.34 24.87 14.30
C LYS A 53 9.89 26.30 14.42
N LEU A 54 11.11 26.56 13.93
CA LEU A 54 11.74 27.89 13.98
C LEU A 54 11.08 28.90 13.05
N THR A 55 10.69 28.48 11.85
CA THR A 55 10.12 29.36 10.82
C THR A 55 8.60 29.48 10.91
N GLY A 56 7.93 28.57 11.61
CA GLY A 56 6.48 28.44 11.63
C GLY A 56 5.90 27.81 10.36
N LYS A 57 6.72 27.51 9.34
CA LYS A 57 6.27 26.86 8.10
C LYS A 57 5.86 25.40 8.34
N PRO A 58 4.92 24.85 7.55
CA PRO A 58 4.65 23.43 7.53
C PRO A 58 5.86 22.64 7.02
N LEU A 59 6.01 21.41 7.48
CA LEU A 59 7.03 20.47 7.02
C LEU A 59 6.43 19.54 5.96
N LEU A 60 7.13 19.38 4.85
CA LEU A 60 6.84 18.43 3.78
C LEU A 60 7.96 17.40 3.74
N VAL A 61 7.63 16.12 3.92
CA VAL A 61 8.59 15.02 3.85
C VAL A 61 8.24 14.12 2.69
N VAL A 62 9.08 14.08 1.65
CA VAL A 62 8.99 13.12 0.54
C VAL A 62 9.81 11.88 0.88
N LEU A 63 9.16 10.72 0.85
CA LEU A 63 9.74 9.40 1.02
C LEU A 63 9.82 8.70 -0.33
N ARG A 64 11.02 8.26 -0.72
CA ARG A 64 11.26 7.73 -2.06
C ARG A 64 12.18 6.50 -2.07
N CYS A 65 11.71 5.38 -2.61
CA CYS A 65 12.59 4.29 -3.03
C CYS A 65 13.26 4.63 -4.37
N VAL A 66 14.38 5.35 -4.37
CA VAL A 66 15.06 5.83 -5.59
C VAL A 66 15.21 4.78 -6.71
N PRO A 67 15.69 3.54 -6.47
CA PRO A 67 15.90 2.58 -7.55
C PRO A 67 14.61 1.97 -8.11
N CYS A 68 13.46 2.15 -7.45
CA CYS A 68 12.18 1.60 -7.87
C CYS A 68 11.63 2.37 -9.09
N LEU A 69 11.25 1.69 -10.18
CA LEU A 69 10.66 2.36 -11.36
C LEU A 69 9.29 2.96 -11.07
N SER A 70 8.48 2.30 -10.24
CA SER A 70 7.20 2.84 -9.78
C SER A 70 7.38 4.26 -9.23
N CYS A 71 6.49 5.16 -9.64
CA CYS A 71 6.48 6.58 -9.28
C CYS A 71 7.71 7.40 -9.71
N MET A 72 8.59 6.88 -10.58
CA MET A 72 9.78 7.61 -11.03
C MET A 72 9.43 8.89 -11.81
N GLY A 73 8.41 8.86 -12.67
CA GLY A 73 7.94 10.05 -13.40
C GLY A 73 7.45 11.15 -12.48
N LEU A 74 6.60 10.82 -11.51
CA LEU A 74 6.15 11.75 -10.47
C LEU A 74 7.31 12.29 -9.62
N ASP A 75 8.21 11.43 -9.15
CA ASP A 75 9.38 11.84 -8.36
C ASP A 75 10.24 12.85 -9.14
N SER A 76 10.50 12.55 -10.42
CA SER A 76 11.19 13.47 -11.31
C SER A 76 10.42 14.78 -11.48
N ALA A 77 9.09 14.75 -11.64
CA ALA A 77 8.29 15.96 -11.75
C ALA A 77 8.34 16.82 -10.48
N VAL A 78 8.22 16.21 -9.29
CA VAL A 78 8.29 16.92 -8.00
C VAL A 78 9.65 17.59 -7.78
N LEU A 79 10.74 16.97 -8.24
CA LEU A 79 12.09 17.51 -8.11
C LEU A 79 12.45 18.52 -9.23
N MET A 80 12.10 18.20 -10.48
CA MET A 80 12.61 18.85 -11.69
C MET A 80 11.61 19.80 -12.35
N GLN A 81 10.29 19.59 -12.21
CA GLN A 81 9.28 20.56 -12.67
C GLN A 81 9.06 21.64 -11.61
N GLY A 82 10.17 22.13 -11.08
CA GLY A 82 10.21 23.08 -9.98
C GLY A 82 9.49 24.39 -10.26
N GLU A 83 9.30 24.81 -11.52
CA GLU A 83 8.65 26.11 -11.80
C GLU A 83 7.16 26.13 -11.43
N GLU A 84 6.40 25.05 -11.68
CA GLU A 84 4.97 25.03 -11.33
C GLU A 84 4.74 24.83 -9.83
N LEU A 85 5.57 24.01 -9.20
CA LEU A 85 5.42 23.66 -7.78
C LEU A 85 6.19 24.62 -6.85
N ALA A 86 7.22 25.34 -7.32
CA ALA A 86 8.08 26.19 -6.49
C ALA A 86 7.29 27.17 -5.62
N PRO A 87 6.29 27.91 -6.13
CA PRO A 87 5.55 28.85 -5.30
C PRO A 87 4.84 28.20 -4.10
N LEU A 88 4.45 26.93 -4.24
CA LEU A 88 3.87 26.15 -3.14
C LEU A 88 4.97 25.56 -2.26
N LEU A 89 5.99 24.94 -2.84
CA LEU A 89 7.10 24.32 -2.10
C LEU A 89 7.89 25.32 -1.26
N ASP A 90 8.04 26.57 -1.70
CA ASP A 90 8.72 27.63 -0.95
C ASP A 90 7.98 28.00 0.35
N GLN A 91 6.71 27.62 0.48
CA GLN A 91 5.94 27.77 1.71
C GLN A 91 6.17 26.62 2.70
N PHE A 92 6.84 25.54 2.30
CA PHE A 92 7.19 24.42 3.18
C PHE A 92 8.67 24.44 3.56
N VAL A 93 8.99 23.81 4.68
CA VAL A 93 10.31 23.19 4.86
C VAL A 93 10.26 21.84 4.17
N CYS A 94 11.15 21.60 3.19
CA CYS A 94 11.12 20.38 2.38
C CYS A 94 12.23 19.42 2.79
N VAL A 95 11.88 18.16 3.03
CA VAL A 95 12.83 17.08 3.34
C VAL A 95 12.62 15.93 2.36
N ARG A 96 13.71 15.45 1.77
CA ARG A 96 13.73 14.22 0.95
C ARG A 96 14.37 13.11 1.77
N VAL A 97 13.67 12.00 1.92
CA VAL A 97 14.13 10.81 2.63
C VAL A 97 14.07 9.61 1.70
N ILE A 98 15.19 8.91 1.52
CA ILE A 98 15.30 7.82 0.53
C ILE A 98 15.42 6.43 1.15
N ASN A 99 15.35 6.34 2.47
CA ASN A 99 15.49 5.13 3.24
C ASN A 99 14.59 5.14 4.47
N ALA A 100 14.31 3.97 5.02
CA ALA A 100 13.51 3.86 6.23
C ALA A 100 14.35 3.73 7.51
N ASN A 101 15.68 3.73 7.44
CA ASN A 101 16.57 3.28 8.52
C ASN A 101 16.37 3.99 9.86
N ALA A 102 16.09 5.29 9.81
CA ALA A 102 15.95 6.15 10.98
C ALA A 102 14.56 6.79 11.10
N LEU A 103 13.53 6.22 10.47
CA LEU A 103 12.17 6.74 10.60
C LEU A 103 11.61 6.49 12.00
N ASP A 104 11.01 7.52 12.59
CA ASP A 104 10.20 7.39 13.80
C ASP A 104 8.81 6.86 13.44
N LEU A 105 8.55 5.58 13.72
CA LEU A 105 7.31 4.91 13.34
C LEU A 105 6.09 5.36 14.16
N THR A 106 6.27 6.18 15.20
CA THR A 106 5.13 6.87 15.83
C THR A 106 4.57 7.99 14.96
N LYS A 107 5.37 8.50 14.01
CA LYS A 107 5.02 9.59 13.09
C LYS A 107 4.86 9.11 11.66
N PHE A 108 5.83 8.33 11.17
CA PHE A 108 5.91 7.90 9.78
C PHE A 108 5.14 6.60 9.53
N GLN A 109 3.82 6.73 9.50
CA GLN A 109 2.91 5.65 9.09
C GLN A 109 2.19 6.07 7.82
N PHE A 110 2.41 5.32 6.75
CA PHE A 110 1.86 5.52 5.42
C PHE A 110 1.74 4.15 4.74
N ASP A 111 1.31 4.12 3.48
CA ASP A 111 1.31 2.87 2.72
C ASP A 111 2.75 2.43 2.43
N PHE A 112 3.27 1.54 3.28
CA PHE A 112 4.66 1.08 3.21
C PHE A 112 4.99 0.36 1.88
N ASP A 113 3.99 -0.09 1.13
CA ASP A 113 4.19 -0.77 -0.15
C ASP A 113 4.31 0.19 -1.34
N LEU A 114 4.18 1.51 -1.12
CA LEU A 114 4.42 2.52 -2.14
C LEU A 114 5.91 2.88 -2.24
N SER A 115 6.35 3.15 -3.48
CA SER A 115 7.73 3.60 -3.75
C SER A 115 7.89 5.13 -3.63
N PHE A 116 6.78 5.87 -3.52
CA PHE A 116 6.73 7.31 -3.32
C PHE A 116 5.58 7.63 -2.34
N SER A 117 5.86 8.42 -1.31
CA SER A 117 4.84 8.94 -0.40
C SER A 117 5.27 10.31 0.11
N THR A 118 4.31 11.14 0.48
CA THR A 118 4.58 12.42 1.14
C THR A 118 3.75 12.53 2.39
N LEU A 119 4.37 12.98 3.48
CA LEU A 119 3.67 13.34 4.71
C LEU A 119 3.84 14.83 4.95
N PHE A 120 2.75 15.45 5.38
CA PHE A 120 2.70 16.88 5.72
C PHE A 120 2.55 17.01 7.23
N PHE A 121 3.36 17.86 7.87
CA PHE A 121 3.35 18.05 9.31
C PHE A 121 3.33 19.53 9.69
N ASN A 122 2.86 19.80 10.92
CA ASN A 122 3.32 20.95 11.69
C ASN A 122 4.76 20.72 12.19
N GLY A 123 5.49 21.80 12.49
CA GLY A 123 6.81 21.73 13.13
C GLY A 123 6.83 21.05 14.51
N ASP A 124 5.67 20.92 15.18
CA ASP A 124 5.53 20.16 16.44
C ASP A 124 5.35 18.64 16.27
N GLY A 125 5.29 18.15 15.03
CA GLY A 125 5.10 16.74 14.72
C GLY A 125 3.65 16.33 14.42
N THR A 126 2.68 17.23 14.53
CA THR A 126 1.28 16.94 14.18
C THR A 126 1.14 16.69 12.68
N VAL A 127 0.65 15.50 12.30
CA VAL A 127 0.38 15.14 10.89
C VAL A 127 -0.84 15.89 10.36
N TYR A 128 -0.68 16.60 9.24
CA TYR A 128 -1.78 17.23 8.47
C TYR A 128 -2.40 16.29 7.44
N GLY A 129 -1.61 15.39 6.88
CA GLY A 129 -2.12 14.42 5.92
C GLY A 129 -1.01 13.69 5.17
N ARG A 130 -1.45 12.84 4.25
CA ARG A 130 -0.58 11.99 3.42
C ARG A 130 -0.89 12.21 1.95
N TYR A 131 0.08 11.92 1.11
CA TYR A 131 -0.07 11.72 -0.31
C TYR A 131 0.65 10.44 -0.76
N GLY A 132 0.03 9.73 -1.68
CA GLY A 132 0.56 8.54 -2.34
C GLY A 132 -0.33 8.20 -3.53
N SER A 133 0.24 7.67 -4.61
CA SER A 133 -0.51 7.43 -5.85
C SER A 133 -0.28 6.03 -6.40
N TRP A 134 -1.34 5.21 -6.34
CA TRP A 134 -1.36 3.88 -6.97
C TRP A 134 -1.39 3.95 -8.51
N THR A 135 -1.83 5.08 -9.10
CA THR A 135 -1.74 5.33 -10.54
C THR A 135 -0.29 5.41 -10.99
N HIS A 136 0.50 6.30 -10.38
CA HIS A 136 1.94 6.43 -10.63
C HIS A 136 2.74 5.17 -10.24
N GLN A 137 2.23 4.41 -9.25
CA GLN A 137 2.82 3.13 -8.88
C GLN A 137 2.73 2.10 -10.01
N LYS A 138 1.62 2.10 -10.77
CA LYS A 138 1.35 1.19 -11.90
C LYS A 138 1.92 1.72 -13.23
N ASN A 139 2.01 3.03 -13.41
CA ASN A 139 2.58 3.67 -14.58
C ASN A 139 3.80 4.54 -14.20
N SER A 140 5.00 3.96 -14.32
CA SER A 140 6.25 4.64 -13.96
C SER A 140 6.57 5.88 -14.80
N ALA A 141 5.99 6.00 -16.00
CA ALA A 141 6.22 7.11 -16.92
C ALA A 141 5.25 8.28 -16.70
N ASP A 142 4.23 8.11 -15.86
CA ASP A 142 3.30 9.17 -15.53
C ASP A 142 4.00 10.27 -14.72
N THR A 143 3.89 11.51 -15.20
CA THR A 143 4.50 12.72 -14.63
C THR A 143 3.45 13.70 -14.12
N THR A 144 2.18 13.28 -14.03
CA THR A 144 1.06 14.16 -13.67
C THR A 144 1.18 14.66 -12.24
N ILE A 145 1.25 15.99 -12.05
CA ILE A 145 1.43 16.63 -10.73
C ILE A 145 0.19 17.36 -10.21
N SER A 146 -0.91 17.39 -10.95
CA SER A 146 -2.18 18.05 -10.56
C SER A 146 -2.63 17.66 -9.15
N GLY A 147 -2.80 16.36 -8.88
CA GLY A 147 -3.20 15.84 -7.57
C GLY A 147 -2.19 16.14 -6.46
N TYR A 148 -0.90 16.15 -6.79
CA TYR A 148 0.15 16.52 -5.85
C TYR A 148 0.07 18.00 -5.48
N LYS A 149 -0.07 18.89 -6.48
CA LYS A 149 -0.26 20.33 -6.31
C LYS A 149 -1.48 20.64 -5.42
N ARG A 150 -2.62 19.99 -5.68
CA ARG A 150 -3.82 20.13 -4.84
C ARG A 150 -3.59 19.65 -3.41
N SER A 151 -2.77 18.63 -3.21
CA SER A 151 -2.38 18.17 -1.87
C SER A 151 -1.52 19.19 -1.12
N LEU A 152 -0.59 19.87 -1.81
CA LEU A 152 0.16 20.98 -1.22
C LEU A 152 -0.77 22.12 -0.76
N GLU A 153 -1.70 22.53 -1.64
CA GLU A 153 -2.70 23.56 -1.34
C GLU A 153 -3.58 23.18 -0.14
N ALA A 154 -4.05 21.93 -0.08
CA ALA A 154 -4.85 21.42 1.03
C ALA A 154 -4.07 21.38 2.35
N ALA A 155 -2.80 20.97 2.32
CA ALA A 155 -1.94 20.99 3.50
C ALA A 155 -1.68 22.42 4.01
N LEU A 156 -1.47 23.40 3.11
CA LEU A 156 -1.35 24.81 3.48
C LEU A 156 -2.64 25.37 4.08
N LYS A 157 -3.81 24.99 3.53
CA LYS A 157 -5.12 25.37 4.08
C LYS A 157 -5.31 24.83 5.51
N ILE A 158 -4.93 23.57 5.76
CA ILE A 158 -4.94 23.01 7.12
C ILE A 158 -3.97 23.78 8.02
N HIS A 159 -2.76 24.06 7.53
CA HIS A 159 -1.75 24.76 8.32
C HIS A 159 -2.19 26.17 8.74
N ALA A 160 -2.85 26.93 7.86
CA ALA A 160 -3.34 28.28 8.16
C ALA A 160 -4.36 28.31 9.31
N GLY A 161 -5.07 27.21 9.55
CA GLY A 161 -6.01 27.06 10.68
C GLY A 161 -5.38 26.52 11.98
N TYR A 162 -4.08 26.22 11.99
CA TYR A 162 -3.40 25.63 13.14
C TYR A 162 -2.95 26.71 14.15
N PRO A 163 -3.07 26.49 15.48
CA PRO A 163 -3.49 25.25 16.17
C PRO A 163 -5.01 25.09 16.35
N GLY A 164 -5.84 26.03 15.90
CA GLY A 164 -7.30 26.01 16.12
C GLY A 164 -8.01 24.77 15.59
N ASN A 165 -7.47 24.11 14.57
CA ASN A 165 -8.00 22.87 14.00
C ASN A 165 -7.32 21.58 14.52
N LYS A 166 -6.41 21.65 15.50
CA LYS A 166 -5.62 20.50 15.97
C LYS A 166 -6.46 19.29 16.37
N ALA A 167 -7.61 19.51 17.00
CA ALA A 167 -8.53 18.43 17.40
C ALA A 167 -9.03 17.60 16.20
N LYS A 168 -9.25 18.22 15.03
CA LYS A 168 -9.68 17.52 13.80
C LYS A 168 -8.57 16.66 13.18
N LEU A 169 -7.33 16.82 13.64
CA LEU A 169 -6.17 16.08 13.15
C LEU A 169 -5.81 14.89 14.05
N ALA A 170 -6.52 14.68 15.17
CA ALA A 170 -6.21 13.60 16.11
C ALA A 170 -6.21 12.22 15.45
N GLY A 171 -7.19 11.95 14.57
CA GLY A 171 -7.28 10.68 13.83
C GLY A 171 -6.19 10.48 12.78
N LYS A 172 -5.42 11.52 12.43
CA LYS A 172 -4.33 11.45 11.42
C LYS A 172 -3.00 10.97 11.99
N GLN A 173 -2.84 11.04 13.31
CA GLN A 173 -1.58 10.70 13.98
C GLN A 173 -1.34 9.19 13.96
N GLY A 174 -0.08 8.77 14.00
CA GLY A 174 0.29 7.35 13.98
C GLY A 174 -0.39 6.56 15.10
N ALA A 175 -0.78 5.33 14.78
CA ALA A 175 -1.29 4.39 15.77
C ALA A 175 -0.14 3.80 16.61
N PRO A 176 -0.38 3.32 17.83
CA PRO A 176 0.62 2.53 18.53
C PRO A 176 1.07 1.33 17.67
N LEU A 177 2.38 1.21 17.48
CA LEU A 177 3.03 0.05 16.85
C LEU A 177 3.92 -0.66 17.88
N PRO A 178 4.22 -1.95 17.70
CA PRO A 178 5.13 -2.67 18.58
C PRO A 178 6.58 -2.14 18.58
N PHE A 179 6.94 -1.29 17.60
CA PHE A 179 8.28 -0.77 17.40
C PHE A 179 8.21 0.73 17.10
N VAL A 180 9.11 1.50 17.70
CA VAL A 180 9.29 2.93 17.40
C VAL A 180 10.35 3.11 16.32
N ASN A 181 11.46 2.37 16.43
CA ASN A 181 12.56 2.43 15.47
C ASN A 181 12.57 1.15 14.61
N PRO A 182 12.72 1.26 13.27
CA PRO A 182 12.92 0.11 12.39
C PRO A 182 14.07 -0.81 12.81
N LEU A 183 15.12 -0.27 13.43
CA LEU A 183 16.26 -1.04 13.94
C LEU A 183 15.91 -1.92 15.15
N ASP A 184 14.76 -1.73 15.79
CA ASP A 184 14.26 -2.59 16.86
C ASP A 184 13.45 -3.78 16.32
N MET A 185 13.13 -3.79 15.02
CA MET A 185 12.35 -4.87 14.42
C MET A 185 13.22 -6.12 14.26
N PRO A 186 12.80 -7.31 14.73
CA PRO A 186 13.66 -8.51 14.78
C PRO A 186 14.34 -8.89 13.46
N ASN A 187 13.67 -8.71 12.32
CA ASN A 187 14.22 -9.06 11.00
C ASN A 187 15.16 -8.00 10.39
N LEU A 188 15.27 -6.83 11.02
CA LEU A 188 16.12 -5.71 10.63
C LEU A 188 17.25 -5.45 11.64
N ALA A 189 16.98 -5.68 12.93
CA ALA A 189 17.90 -5.49 14.03
C ALA A 189 19.24 -6.20 13.81
N GLY A 190 20.35 -5.49 14.06
CA GLY A 190 21.72 -5.99 13.91
C GLY A 190 22.20 -6.18 12.46
N ARG A 191 21.32 -6.08 11.45
CA ARG A 191 21.67 -6.16 10.02
C ARG A 191 21.86 -4.79 9.37
N TYR A 192 21.18 -3.79 9.93
CA TYR A 192 21.18 -2.42 9.43
C TYR A 192 21.65 -1.45 10.52
N GLN A 193 22.10 -0.28 10.09
CA GLN A 193 22.47 0.84 10.94
C GLN A 193 21.56 2.04 10.63
N ALA A 194 21.55 3.05 11.52
CA ALA A 194 20.73 4.24 11.32
C ALA A 194 21.13 5.03 10.07
N GLN A 195 22.43 5.08 9.78
CA GLN A 195 22.98 5.75 8.61
C GLN A 195 23.28 4.76 7.49
N LEU A 196 23.11 5.21 6.25
CA LEU A 196 23.52 4.44 5.07
C LEU A 196 25.04 4.40 4.96
N ASP A 197 25.56 3.26 4.50
CA ASP A 197 26.99 3.04 4.24
C ASP A 197 27.38 3.65 2.89
N TRP A 198 27.51 4.97 2.83
CA TRP A 198 27.82 5.72 1.60
C TRP A 198 29.22 5.42 1.05
N ASP A 199 30.19 5.15 1.93
CA ASP A 199 31.57 4.84 1.56
C ASP A 199 31.75 3.37 1.13
N GLY A 200 30.81 2.50 1.51
CA GLY A 200 30.77 1.11 1.16
C GLY A 200 29.50 0.72 0.41
N LYS A 201 28.76 -0.24 1.00
CA LYS A 201 27.63 -0.96 0.39
C LYS A 201 26.30 -0.26 0.65
N VAL A 202 26.13 0.92 0.06
CA VAL A 202 24.95 1.79 0.26
C VAL A 202 23.62 1.06 -0.03
N MET A 203 23.57 0.23 -1.07
CA MET A 203 22.35 -0.50 -1.43
C MET A 203 21.97 -1.55 -0.39
N GLN A 204 22.96 -2.25 0.17
CA GLN A 204 22.76 -3.32 1.15
C GLN A 204 22.52 -2.78 2.56
N SER A 205 22.88 -1.52 2.82
CA SER A 205 22.62 -0.85 4.11
C SER A 205 21.28 -0.12 4.15
N CYS A 206 20.51 -0.07 3.06
CA CYS A 206 19.20 0.59 3.01
C CYS A 206 18.06 -0.33 3.48
N ILE A 207 17.29 0.13 4.45
CA ILE A 207 15.97 -0.43 4.78
C ILE A 207 14.95 0.21 3.84
N HIS A 208 14.32 -0.61 2.99
CA HIS A 208 13.25 -0.17 2.10
C HIS A 208 11.92 -0.01 2.87
N CYS A 209 11.05 0.92 2.43
CA CYS A 209 9.79 1.21 3.12
C CYS A 209 8.91 -0.05 3.31
N HIS A 210 8.78 -0.90 2.28
CA HIS A 210 7.96 -2.12 2.37
C HIS A 210 8.47 -3.12 3.42
N MET A 211 9.77 -3.07 3.74
CA MET A 211 10.37 -3.94 4.76
C MET A 211 9.82 -3.65 6.16
N LEU A 212 9.27 -2.46 6.41
CA LEU A 212 8.60 -2.12 7.67
C LEU A 212 7.34 -2.95 7.85
N GLY A 213 6.46 -2.96 6.83
CA GLY A 213 5.26 -3.80 6.83
C GLY A 213 5.60 -5.29 6.89
N ASP A 214 6.61 -5.72 6.13
CA ASP A 214 7.06 -7.11 6.10
C ASP A 214 7.56 -7.57 7.48
N SER A 215 8.33 -6.72 8.16
CA SER A 215 8.87 -6.99 9.48
C SER A 215 7.78 -7.02 10.55
N LEU A 216 6.76 -6.15 10.46
CA LEU A 216 5.61 -6.20 11.35
C LEU A 216 4.88 -7.54 11.21
N ARG A 217 4.50 -7.94 10.00
CA ARG A 217 3.86 -9.23 9.70
C ARG A 217 4.69 -10.40 10.21
N ALA A 218 5.98 -10.41 9.91
CA ALA A 218 6.89 -11.47 10.34
C ALA A 218 6.99 -11.55 11.86
N SER A 219 6.96 -10.41 12.58
CA SER A 219 7.03 -10.42 14.04
C SER A 219 5.82 -11.09 14.71
N TYR A 220 4.60 -10.88 14.20
CA TYR A 220 3.42 -11.63 14.65
C TYR A 220 3.57 -13.12 14.35
N ARG A 221 4.06 -13.43 13.16
CA ARG A 221 4.22 -14.81 12.69
C ARG A 221 5.21 -15.61 13.55
N GLU A 222 6.37 -15.03 13.84
CA GLU A 222 7.41 -15.63 14.69
C GLU A 222 6.94 -15.81 16.14
N LYS A 223 6.10 -14.89 16.65
CA LYS A 223 5.45 -15.00 17.96
C LYS A 223 4.29 -16.00 17.98
N LYS A 224 4.01 -16.70 16.88
CA LYS A 224 2.84 -17.59 16.71
C LYS A 224 1.53 -16.88 17.04
N GLN A 225 1.38 -15.64 16.58
CA GLN A 225 0.17 -14.85 16.70
C GLN A 225 -0.51 -14.71 15.34
N PRO A 226 -1.85 -14.64 15.29
CA PRO A 226 -2.57 -14.20 14.10
C PRO A 226 -2.06 -12.84 13.62
N ILE A 227 -1.88 -12.68 12.32
CA ILE A 227 -1.55 -11.36 11.75
C ILE A 227 -2.81 -10.48 11.76
N PRO A 228 -2.77 -9.26 12.31
CA PRO A 228 -3.94 -8.37 12.30
C PRO A 228 -4.44 -8.03 10.89
N THR A 229 -5.76 -7.88 10.74
CA THR A 229 -6.43 -7.62 9.45
C THR A 229 -5.81 -6.45 8.70
N GLU A 230 -5.47 -5.37 9.38
CA GLU A 230 -4.90 -4.15 8.79
C GLU A 230 -3.49 -4.34 8.22
N TRP A 231 -2.75 -5.38 8.63
CA TRP A 231 -1.44 -5.71 8.08
C TRP A 231 -1.50 -6.72 6.93
N ILE A 232 -2.65 -7.37 6.76
CA ILE A 232 -2.99 -8.22 5.61
C ILE A 232 -3.63 -7.36 4.52
N TYR A 233 -4.60 -6.52 4.87
CA TYR A 233 -5.32 -5.60 3.98
C TYR A 233 -5.00 -4.13 4.33
N PRO A 234 -3.74 -3.69 4.12
CA PRO A 234 -3.34 -2.33 4.46
C PRO A 234 -3.95 -1.31 3.48
N MET A 235 -4.21 -0.11 3.99
CA MET A 235 -4.58 1.08 3.19
C MET A 235 -5.62 0.80 2.10
N PRO A 236 -6.86 0.37 2.45
CA PRO A 236 -7.91 0.12 1.47
C PRO A 236 -8.15 1.33 0.55
N SER A 237 -8.42 1.08 -0.73
CA SER A 237 -8.77 2.15 -1.69
C SER A 237 -10.23 2.59 -1.52
N ALA A 238 -10.60 3.70 -2.16
CA ALA A 238 -11.98 4.17 -2.24
C ALA A 238 -12.94 3.13 -2.87
N GLU A 239 -12.42 2.26 -3.76
CA GLU A 239 -13.17 1.19 -4.41
C GLU A 239 -13.74 0.18 -3.39
N THR A 240 -13.10 0.07 -2.22
CA THR A 240 -13.63 -0.74 -1.09
C THR A 240 -15.01 -0.27 -0.64
N LEU A 241 -15.32 1.02 -0.83
CA LEU A 241 -16.63 1.60 -0.56
C LEU A 241 -17.53 1.63 -1.81
N GLY A 242 -17.01 1.20 -2.96
CA GLY A 242 -17.63 1.35 -4.28
C GLY A 242 -17.47 2.73 -4.90
N LEU A 243 -16.43 3.47 -4.54
CA LEU A 243 -16.15 4.80 -5.09
C LEU A 243 -14.98 4.75 -6.09
N THR A 244 -15.14 5.43 -7.22
CA THR A 244 -14.01 5.86 -8.05
C THR A 244 -13.84 7.36 -7.84
N LEU A 245 -12.59 7.77 -7.60
CA LEU A 245 -12.24 9.16 -7.37
C LEU A 245 -11.42 9.70 -8.54
N ALA A 246 -11.58 10.99 -8.83
CA ALA A 246 -10.75 11.66 -9.82
C ALA A 246 -9.28 11.71 -9.37
N VAL A 247 -8.39 11.74 -10.35
CA VAL A 247 -6.93 11.77 -10.13
C VAL A 247 -6.44 13.17 -9.72
N ASP A 248 -7.11 14.21 -10.21
CA ASP A 248 -6.66 15.62 -10.11
C ASP A 248 -7.18 16.38 -8.87
N PRO A 249 -8.49 16.49 -8.61
CA PRO A 249 -9.02 17.11 -7.40
C PRO A 249 -8.82 16.19 -6.20
N VAL A 250 -8.79 16.77 -4.99
CA VAL A 250 -8.65 16.00 -3.75
C VAL A 250 -9.92 15.18 -3.54
N ALA A 251 -10.03 13.95 -4.03
CA ALA A 251 -11.14 13.04 -3.74
C ALA A 251 -12.54 13.48 -4.24
N GLU A 252 -12.64 14.03 -5.46
CA GLU A 252 -13.92 14.16 -6.18
C GLU A 252 -14.41 12.78 -6.63
N VAL A 253 -15.69 12.48 -6.44
CA VAL A 253 -16.32 11.22 -6.84
C VAL A 253 -16.67 11.25 -8.33
N THR A 254 -16.01 10.40 -9.13
CA THR A 254 -16.30 10.27 -10.56
C THR A 254 -17.30 9.16 -10.85
N MET A 255 -17.34 8.12 -10.01
CA MET A 255 -18.29 7.02 -10.15
C MET A 255 -18.64 6.43 -8.78
N VAL A 256 -19.91 6.02 -8.65
CA VAL A 256 -20.42 5.22 -7.54
C VAL A 256 -20.92 3.89 -8.10
N ALA A 257 -20.38 2.78 -7.59
CA ALA A 257 -20.78 1.45 -8.03
C ALA A 257 -22.19 1.10 -7.52
N VAL A 258 -23.00 0.49 -8.39
CA VAL A 258 -24.36 0.05 -8.07
C VAL A 258 -24.33 -1.00 -6.95
N GLY A 259 -25.22 -0.87 -5.96
CA GLY A 259 -25.32 -1.73 -4.79
C GLY A 259 -24.20 -1.55 -3.76
N SER A 260 -23.32 -0.56 -3.93
CA SER A 260 -22.18 -0.35 -3.05
C SER A 260 -22.53 0.32 -1.72
N LEU A 261 -21.59 0.25 -0.77
CA LEU A 261 -21.72 0.93 0.53
C LEU A 261 -21.92 2.44 0.36
N ALA A 262 -21.22 3.05 -0.59
CA ALA A 262 -21.34 4.46 -0.89
C ALA A 262 -22.68 4.83 -1.56
N GLU A 263 -23.19 4.01 -2.48
CA GLU A 263 -24.50 4.24 -3.09
C GLU A 263 -25.61 4.17 -2.03
N VAL A 264 -25.60 3.13 -1.19
CA VAL A 264 -26.57 2.94 -0.10
C VAL A 264 -26.50 4.11 0.90
N ALA A 265 -25.32 4.67 1.14
CA ALA A 265 -25.13 5.84 1.99
C ALA A 265 -25.54 7.16 1.33
N GLY A 266 -25.87 7.16 0.03
CA GLY A 266 -26.36 8.33 -0.71
C GLY A 266 -25.25 9.22 -1.30
N VAL A 267 -24.02 8.71 -1.44
CA VAL A 267 -22.95 9.38 -2.19
C VAL A 267 -23.31 9.41 -3.67
N LYS A 268 -22.97 10.49 -4.36
CA LYS A 268 -23.26 10.69 -5.79
C LYS A 268 -22.00 11.07 -6.56
N THR A 269 -21.99 10.80 -7.86
CA THR A 269 -21.02 11.38 -8.78
C THR A 269 -21.08 12.91 -8.70
N GLY A 270 -19.91 13.55 -8.69
CA GLY A 270 -19.74 15.00 -8.50
C GLY A 270 -19.61 15.42 -7.04
N ASP A 271 -19.85 14.53 -6.07
CA ASP A 271 -19.56 14.82 -4.67
C ASP A 271 -18.07 15.04 -4.45
N GLN A 272 -17.73 16.06 -3.67
CA GLN A 272 -16.38 16.34 -3.25
C GLN A 272 -16.19 15.87 -1.81
N ILE A 273 -15.41 14.81 -1.56
CA ILE A 273 -15.16 14.33 -0.20
C ILE A 273 -14.22 15.30 0.51
N THR A 274 -14.67 15.91 1.61
CA THR A 274 -13.88 16.92 2.35
C THR A 274 -13.33 16.39 3.67
N ALA A 275 -14.00 15.42 4.29
CA ALA A 275 -13.54 14.78 5.52
C ALA A 275 -13.98 13.33 5.66
N VAL A 276 -13.21 12.52 6.39
CA VAL A 276 -13.56 11.14 6.74
C VAL A 276 -13.19 10.91 8.21
N ALA A 277 -14.11 10.31 8.98
CA ALA A 277 -13.99 10.17 10.43
C ALA A 277 -13.63 11.51 11.14
N GLY A 278 -14.22 12.61 10.67
CA GLY A 278 -13.96 13.97 11.17
C GLY A 278 -12.62 14.58 10.76
N GLN A 279 -11.80 13.87 9.98
CA GLN A 279 -10.48 14.33 9.56
C GLN A 279 -10.54 14.98 8.18
N PRO A 280 -10.07 16.23 7.99
CA PRO A 280 -10.02 16.85 6.67
C PRO A 280 -9.06 16.10 5.75
N LEU A 281 -9.35 16.02 4.44
CA LEU A 281 -8.47 15.32 3.50
C LEU A 281 -7.42 16.27 2.89
N VAL A 282 -6.17 15.79 2.81
CA VAL A 282 -5.12 16.38 1.96
C VAL A 282 -5.08 15.69 0.60
N SER A 283 -5.32 14.38 0.56
CA SER A 283 -5.39 13.57 -0.66
C SER A 283 -6.21 12.30 -0.45
N VAL A 284 -6.39 11.50 -1.50
CA VAL A 284 -7.01 10.16 -1.42
C VAL A 284 -6.26 9.23 -0.45
N ALA A 285 -4.96 9.45 -0.20
CA ALA A 285 -4.21 8.65 0.77
C ALA A 285 -4.73 8.85 2.22
N ASP A 286 -5.35 10.00 2.53
CA ASP A 286 -5.99 10.21 3.83
C ASP A 286 -7.32 9.44 3.97
N LEU A 287 -8.06 9.23 2.87
CA LEU A 287 -9.21 8.33 2.87
C LEU A 287 -8.74 6.89 3.14
N SER A 288 -7.69 6.43 2.44
CA SER A 288 -7.10 5.11 2.69
C SER A 288 -6.58 4.96 4.12
N TRP A 289 -5.99 6.02 4.69
CA TRP A 289 -5.61 6.05 6.10
C TRP A 289 -6.82 5.89 7.03
N ALA A 290 -7.88 6.68 6.83
CA ALA A 290 -9.08 6.59 7.65
C ALA A 290 -9.73 5.20 7.58
N LEU A 291 -9.77 4.59 6.39
CA LEU A 291 -10.22 3.21 6.20
C LEU A 291 -9.29 2.21 6.91
N HIS A 292 -7.98 2.35 6.75
CA HIS A 292 -7.00 1.49 7.44
C HIS A 292 -7.19 1.53 8.97
N ARG A 293 -7.45 2.71 9.53
CA ARG A 293 -7.69 2.94 10.96
C ARG A 293 -9.08 2.54 11.44
N THR A 294 -10.04 2.35 10.54
CA THR A 294 -11.39 1.93 10.89
C THR A 294 -11.38 0.45 11.24
N GLU A 295 -11.93 0.10 12.40
CA GLU A 295 -12.03 -1.29 12.86
C GLU A 295 -12.86 -2.14 11.90
N ASP A 296 -12.49 -3.41 11.76
CA ASP A 296 -13.31 -4.40 11.07
C ASP A 296 -14.30 -5.01 12.08
N ALA A 297 -15.42 -4.33 12.27
CA ALA A 297 -16.47 -4.70 13.21
C ALA A 297 -17.85 -4.70 12.56
N VAL A 298 -18.76 -5.51 13.10
CA VAL A 298 -20.14 -5.61 12.62
C VAL A 298 -20.82 -4.25 12.67
N ASN A 299 -21.40 -3.81 11.55
CA ASN A 299 -22.15 -2.56 11.40
C ASN A 299 -21.37 -1.33 11.88
N LYS A 300 -20.05 -1.30 11.63
CA LYS A 300 -19.22 -0.15 11.99
C LYS A 300 -19.65 1.06 11.18
N MET A 301 -20.05 2.12 11.87
CA MET A 301 -20.39 3.39 11.24
C MET A 301 -19.10 4.18 10.93
N LEU A 302 -18.95 4.60 9.68
CA LEU A 302 -17.93 5.54 9.23
C LEU A 302 -18.61 6.81 8.73
N GLU A 303 -18.31 7.94 9.37
CA GLU A 303 -18.80 9.24 8.93
C GLU A 303 -17.87 9.83 7.87
N MET A 304 -18.47 10.37 6.82
CA MET A 304 -17.80 11.09 5.74
C MET A 304 -18.53 12.41 5.52
N THR A 305 -17.80 13.48 5.26
CA THR A 305 -18.39 14.76 4.82
C THR A 305 -18.15 14.91 3.34
N VAL A 306 -19.22 15.19 2.61
CA VAL A 306 -19.15 15.54 1.18
C VAL A 306 -19.66 16.95 0.97
N GLU A 307 -19.08 17.65 0.01
CA GLU A 307 -19.62 18.89 -0.53
C GLU A 307 -20.36 18.56 -1.84
N ARG A 308 -21.63 18.98 -1.93
CA ARG A 308 -22.49 18.85 -3.10
C ARG A 308 -23.21 20.16 -3.32
N ASP A 309 -23.12 20.71 -4.53
CA ASP A 309 -23.72 22.01 -4.88
C ASP A 309 -23.32 23.14 -3.91
N GLY A 310 -22.06 23.15 -3.46
CA GLY A 310 -21.51 24.13 -2.51
C GLY A 310 -21.98 23.98 -1.06
N ARG A 311 -22.64 22.88 -0.71
CA ARG A 311 -23.10 22.59 0.66
C ARG A 311 -22.39 21.36 1.23
N GLU A 312 -21.81 21.52 2.41
CA GLU A 312 -21.30 20.37 3.17
C GLU A 312 -22.46 19.57 3.76
N MET A 313 -22.40 18.25 3.61
CA MET A 313 -23.36 17.31 4.18
C MET A 313 -22.67 16.06 4.74
N PRO A 314 -23.10 15.57 5.92
CA PRO A 314 -22.61 14.31 6.45
C PRO A 314 -23.26 13.13 5.73
N VAL A 315 -22.45 12.12 5.47
CA VAL A 315 -22.80 10.82 4.92
C VAL A 315 -22.33 9.76 5.90
N LYS A 316 -23.20 8.80 6.22
CA LYS A 316 -22.87 7.71 7.16
C LYS A 316 -22.83 6.38 6.41
N LEU A 317 -21.64 5.82 6.27
CA LEU A 317 -21.46 4.49 5.72
C LEU A 317 -21.60 3.45 6.83
N THR A 318 -22.42 2.41 6.59
CA THR A 318 -22.51 1.24 7.46
C THR A 318 -21.62 0.15 6.89
N LEU A 319 -20.48 -0.11 7.53
CA LEU A 319 -19.52 -1.12 7.08
C LEU A 319 -19.92 -2.51 7.64
N PRO A 320 -20.08 -3.54 6.79
CA PRO A 320 -20.38 -4.89 7.24
C PRO A 320 -19.16 -5.54 7.89
N ALA A 321 -19.36 -6.66 8.61
CA ALA A 321 -18.24 -7.44 9.10
C ALA A 321 -17.40 -8.02 7.94
N GLY A 322 -16.08 -8.00 8.09
CA GLY A 322 -15.15 -8.47 7.08
C GLY A 322 -15.04 -7.52 5.88
N TRP A 323 -15.45 -6.25 6.01
CA TRP A 323 -15.47 -5.30 4.88
C TRP A 323 -14.08 -5.10 4.26
N LYS A 324 -13.00 -5.28 5.03
CA LYS A 324 -11.61 -5.20 4.52
C LYS A 324 -11.23 -6.42 3.67
N HIS A 325 -11.90 -7.55 3.85
CA HIS A 325 -11.54 -8.83 3.22
C HIS A 325 -11.93 -8.88 1.73
N GLY A 326 -12.65 -7.87 1.23
CA GLY A 326 -12.93 -7.70 -0.20
C GLY A 326 -11.79 -7.02 -0.97
N VAL A 327 -10.81 -6.44 -0.28
CA VAL A 327 -9.71 -5.70 -0.91
C VAL A 327 -8.75 -6.67 -1.58
N ASP A 328 -8.50 -6.45 -2.87
CA ASP A 328 -7.43 -7.17 -3.55
C ASP A 328 -6.07 -6.56 -3.16
N ASN A 329 -5.27 -7.33 -2.41
CA ASN A 329 -3.94 -6.96 -1.98
C ASN A 329 -2.83 -7.68 -2.77
N THR A 330 -3.18 -8.55 -3.72
CA THR A 330 -2.23 -9.48 -4.36
C THR A 330 -1.21 -8.81 -5.27
N GLY A 331 -1.53 -7.60 -5.75
CA GLY A 331 -0.62 -6.74 -6.51
C GLY A 331 0.34 -5.90 -5.67
N ARG A 332 0.22 -5.93 -4.34
CA ARG A 332 1.10 -5.19 -3.43
C ARG A 332 2.40 -5.96 -3.16
N VAL A 333 3.49 -5.25 -2.86
CA VAL A 333 4.79 -5.88 -2.56
C VAL A 333 4.69 -6.78 -1.33
N GLY A 334 3.94 -6.38 -0.31
CA GLY A 334 3.73 -7.18 0.90
C GLY A 334 3.01 -8.51 0.68
N ALA A 335 2.31 -8.70 -0.46
CA ALA A 335 1.70 -9.98 -0.81
C ALA A 335 2.75 -11.07 -1.05
N TRP A 336 3.96 -10.70 -1.48
CA TRP A 336 5.02 -11.66 -1.72
C TRP A 336 5.40 -12.44 -0.45
N PRO A 337 5.89 -11.82 0.64
CA PRO A 337 6.22 -12.56 1.87
C PRO A 337 5.00 -13.25 2.48
N MET A 338 3.79 -12.71 2.33
CA MET A 338 2.55 -13.38 2.76
C MET A 338 2.33 -14.72 2.04
N ARG A 339 2.56 -14.80 0.72
CA ARG A 339 2.54 -16.08 -0.02
C ARG A 339 3.59 -17.05 0.53
N GLY A 340 4.78 -16.55 0.88
CA GLY A 340 5.82 -17.35 1.52
C GLY A 340 5.35 -17.97 2.84
N MET A 341 4.64 -17.21 3.68
CA MET A 341 4.10 -17.66 4.97
C MET A 341 2.92 -18.63 4.83
N ALA A 342 1.95 -18.30 3.97
CA ALA A 342 0.65 -18.97 3.94
C ALA A 342 0.48 -20.02 2.82
N THR A 343 1.04 -19.78 1.64
CA THR A 343 0.80 -20.64 0.47
C THR A 343 2.06 -21.30 -0.04
N GLY A 344 3.15 -21.28 0.75
CA GLY A 344 4.44 -21.84 0.38
C GLY A 344 5.01 -21.24 -0.91
N GLY A 345 4.66 -19.99 -1.21
CA GLY A 345 5.10 -19.24 -2.39
C GLY A 345 4.28 -19.46 -3.66
N MET A 346 3.09 -20.06 -3.59
CA MET A 346 2.17 -20.08 -4.73
C MET A 346 1.70 -18.67 -5.09
N VAL A 347 1.63 -18.38 -6.38
CA VAL A 347 0.89 -17.24 -6.94
C VAL A 347 -0.41 -17.80 -7.52
N LEU A 348 -1.52 -17.40 -6.92
CA LEU A 348 -2.84 -17.94 -7.18
C LEU A 348 -3.72 -16.92 -7.89
N VAL A 349 -4.54 -17.37 -8.83
CA VAL A 349 -5.49 -16.52 -9.56
C VAL A 349 -6.86 -17.19 -9.54
N ASP A 350 -7.90 -16.44 -9.18
CA ASP A 350 -9.28 -16.92 -9.32
C ASP A 350 -9.62 -17.07 -10.80
N LEU A 351 -10.03 -18.27 -11.22
CA LEU A 351 -10.45 -18.51 -12.60
C LEU A 351 -11.71 -17.71 -12.92
N THR A 352 -11.78 -17.17 -14.14
CA THR A 352 -13.00 -16.52 -14.64
C THR A 352 -14.13 -17.53 -14.83
N ASP A 353 -15.36 -17.04 -15.03
CA ASP A 353 -16.53 -17.90 -15.23
C ASP A 353 -16.37 -18.73 -16.51
N GLU A 354 -15.86 -18.13 -17.58
CA GLU A 354 -15.58 -18.81 -18.85
C GLU A 354 -14.50 -19.88 -18.67
N GLU A 355 -13.46 -19.56 -17.91
CA GLU A 355 -12.37 -20.48 -17.60
C GLU A 355 -12.81 -21.68 -16.75
N ARG A 356 -13.74 -21.47 -15.83
CA ARG A 356 -14.36 -22.52 -15.01
C ARG A 356 -15.24 -23.42 -15.86
N GLN A 357 -16.12 -22.84 -16.68
CA GLN A 357 -16.99 -23.56 -17.60
C GLN A 357 -16.17 -24.43 -18.57
N ALA A 358 -15.12 -23.87 -19.17
CA ALA A 358 -14.23 -24.60 -20.08
C ALA A 358 -13.54 -25.80 -19.42
N ARG A 359 -13.37 -25.77 -18.09
CA ARG A 359 -12.77 -26.84 -17.30
C ARG A 359 -13.80 -27.75 -16.60
N GLY A 360 -15.10 -27.49 -16.77
CA GLY A 360 -16.19 -28.22 -16.10
C GLY A 360 -16.21 -28.02 -14.59
N LEU A 361 -15.75 -26.88 -14.10
CA LEU A 361 -15.70 -26.54 -12.68
C LEU A 361 -16.95 -25.77 -12.25
N ASP A 362 -17.31 -25.92 -10.98
CA ASP A 362 -18.38 -25.14 -10.37
C ASP A 362 -18.07 -23.63 -10.39
N LEU A 363 -19.10 -22.82 -10.66
CA LEU A 363 -18.99 -21.35 -10.74
C LEU A 363 -18.88 -20.70 -9.36
N HIS A 364 -19.34 -21.39 -8.33
CA HIS A 364 -19.41 -20.88 -6.95
C HIS A 364 -18.40 -21.53 -6.01
N GLY A 365 -17.69 -22.57 -6.46
CA GLY A 365 -16.64 -23.24 -5.72
C GLY A 365 -15.27 -22.57 -5.83
N LEU A 366 -14.36 -22.96 -4.95
CA LEU A 366 -12.95 -22.57 -5.01
C LEU A 366 -12.33 -23.13 -6.30
N ALA A 367 -11.65 -22.27 -7.06
CA ALA A 367 -10.86 -22.69 -8.21
C ALA A 367 -9.71 -21.70 -8.42
N LEU A 368 -8.71 -21.77 -7.55
CA LEU A 368 -7.53 -20.92 -7.64
C LEU A 368 -6.46 -21.61 -8.49
N TRP A 369 -6.22 -21.07 -9.67
CA TRP A 369 -5.18 -21.53 -10.59
C TRP A 369 -3.79 -21.14 -10.10
N VAL A 370 -2.89 -22.13 -10.04
CA VAL A 370 -1.48 -21.95 -9.68
C VAL A 370 -0.73 -21.40 -10.89
N LYS A 371 -0.75 -20.07 -11.04
CA LYS A 371 -0.02 -19.33 -12.07
C LYS A 371 1.50 -19.45 -11.90
N GLY A 372 1.95 -19.51 -10.65
CA GLY A 372 3.38 -19.47 -10.33
C GLY A 372 3.72 -20.14 -9.00
N LEU A 373 4.99 -20.53 -8.88
CA LEU A 373 5.58 -21.12 -7.69
C LEU A 373 6.93 -20.45 -7.43
N GLY A 374 7.18 -20.05 -6.19
CA GLY A 374 8.48 -19.57 -5.76
C GLY A 374 9.54 -20.67 -5.77
N MET A 375 10.80 -20.24 -5.75
CA MET A 375 11.96 -21.11 -5.96
C MET A 375 12.93 -21.18 -4.78
N HIS A 376 12.85 -20.24 -3.84
CA HIS A 376 13.84 -20.08 -2.76
C HIS A 376 13.18 -19.87 -1.40
N GLY A 377 13.89 -20.28 -0.34
CA GLY A 377 13.46 -20.10 1.06
C GLY A 377 12.04 -20.64 1.32
N LYS A 378 11.26 -19.89 2.10
CA LYS A 378 9.85 -20.18 2.40
C LYS A 378 8.99 -20.29 1.13
N HIS A 379 9.33 -19.52 0.09
CA HIS A 379 8.58 -19.51 -1.17
C HIS A 379 8.80 -20.75 -2.03
N ALA A 380 9.79 -21.59 -1.72
CA ALA A 380 10.00 -22.86 -2.43
C ALA A 380 9.10 -23.98 -1.89
N LEU A 381 8.42 -23.76 -0.77
CA LEU A 381 7.79 -24.84 -0.02
C LEU A 381 6.74 -25.56 -0.85
N ALA A 382 5.78 -24.86 -1.45
CA ALA A 382 4.70 -25.52 -2.20
C ALA A 382 5.27 -26.37 -3.34
N LYS A 383 6.27 -25.86 -4.05
CA LYS A 383 6.96 -26.62 -5.09
C LYS A 383 7.62 -27.88 -4.53
N LYS A 384 8.31 -27.78 -3.40
CA LYS A 384 8.94 -28.93 -2.72
C LYS A 384 7.93 -29.95 -2.20
N THR A 385 6.76 -29.48 -1.75
CA THR A 385 5.64 -30.32 -1.31
C THR A 385 5.00 -31.08 -2.48
N GLY A 386 5.14 -30.60 -3.72
CA GLY A 386 4.72 -31.30 -4.93
C GLY A 386 3.65 -30.57 -5.76
N PHE A 387 3.28 -29.34 -5.40
CA PHE A 387 2.45 -28.48 -6.24
C PHE A 387 3.19 -28.11 -7.54
N GLN A 388 2.43 -27.94 -8.61
CA GLN A 388 2.92 -27.61 -9.94
C GLN A 388 2.17 -26.40 -10.51
N LYS A 389 2.78 -25.73 -11.49
CA LYS A 389 2.04 -24.77 -12.31
C LYS A 389 0.88 -25.50 -12.99
N GLU A 390 -0.20 -24.77 -13.24
CA GLU A 390 -1.45 -25.29 -13.82
C GLU A 390 -2.31 -26.16 -12.89
N ASP A 391 -1.86 -26.45 -11.66
CA ASP A 391 -2.76 -27.01 -10.65
C ASP A 391 -3.90 -26.02 -10.37
N VAL A 392 -5.11 -26.54 -10.11
CA VAL A 392 -6.27 -25.72 -9.71
C VAL A 392 -6.69 -26.12 -8.31
N ILE A 393 -6.47 -25.26 -7.33
CA ILE A 393 -6.87 -25.50 -5.94
C ILE A 393 -8.40 -25.41 -5.84
N VAL A 394 -9.02 -26.49 -5.39
CA VAL A 394 -10.48 -26.63 -5.25
C VAL A 394 -10.94 -26.77 -3.80
N GLU A 395 -10.01 -26.98 -2.88
CA GLU A 395 -10.26 -26.91 -1.44
C GLU A 395 -8.95 -26.55 -0.73
N CYS A 396 -9.03 -25.66 0.26
CA CYS A 396 -7.88 -25.31 1.09
C CYS A 396 -8.36 -25.02 2.51
N ASP A 397 -7.81 -25.73 3.50
CA ASP A 397 -8.21 -25.59 4.90
C ASP A 397 -9.71 -25.81 5.15
N GLY A 398 -10.31 -26.75 4.41
CA GLY A 398 -11.75 -27.03 4.42
C GLY A 398 -12.62 -25.99 3.69
N LEU A 399 -12.03 -24.91 3.17
CA LEU A 399 -12.75 -23.91 2.39
C LEU A 399 -12.97 -24.39 0.96
N LYS A 400 -14.24 -24.39 0.53
CA LYS A 400 -14.67 -24.83 -0.81
C LYS A 400 -15.38 -23.74 -1.61
N GLU A 401 -15.71 -22.62 -1.00
CA GLU A 401 -16.42 -21.53 -1.67
C GLU A 401 -15.46 -20.67 -2.51
N ARG A 402 -15.99 -20.06 -3.56
CA ARG A 402 -15.23 -19.16 -4.44
C ARG A 402 -14.68 -17.98 -3.65
N MET A 403 -13.37 -17.77 -3.76
CA MET A 403 -12.70 -16.62 -3.19
C MET A 403 -11.43 -16.32 -3.98
N THR A 404 -10.91 -15.11 -3.78
CA THR A 404 -9.65 -14.65 -4.35
C THR A 404 -8.44 -15.15 -3.55
N GLU A 405 -7.24 -15.04 -4.12
CA GLU A 405 -5.99 -15.26 -3.40
C GLU A 405 -5.89 -14.37 -2.15
N SER A 406 -6.27 -13.09 -2.27
CA SER A 406 -6.31 -12.13 -1.15
C SER A 406 -7.14 -12.63 0.03
N ARG A 407 -8.31 -13.23 -0.22
CA ARG A 407 -9.18 -13.81 0.81
C ARG A 407 -8.58 -15.07 1.43
N LEU A 408 -8.01 -15.96 0.61
CA LEU A 408 -7.36 -17.17 1.10
C LEU A 408 -6.14 -16.84 1.98
N LEU A 409 -5.30 -15.88 1.55
CA LEU A 409 -4.16 -15.41 2.36
C LEU A 409 -4.63 -14.86 3.71
N GLY A 410 -5.69 -14.05 3.73
CA GLY A 410 -6.23 -13.52 4.97
C GLY A 410 -6.69 -14.62 5.92
N HIS A 411 -7.46 -15.59 5.43
CA HIS A 411 -7.89 -16.72 6.23
C HIS A 411 -6.70 -17.49 6.83
N LEU A 412 -5.73 -17.88 6.00
CA LEU A 412 -4.58 -18.67 6.45
C LEU A 412 -3.71 -17.91 7.46
N LEU A 413 -3.44 -16.62 7.23
CA LEU A 413 -2.58 -15.81 8.13
C LEU A 413 -3.26 -15.45 9.46
N GLN A 414 -4.59 -15.52 9.53
CA GLN A 414 -5.36 -15.24 10.75
C GLN A 414 -5.75 -16.49 11.51
N LYS A 415 -5.97 -17.62 10.84
CA LYS A 415 -6.52 -18.85 11.42
C LYS A 415 -5.51 -19.98 11.61
N ARG A 416 -4.35 -19.89 10.95
CA ARG A 416 -3.29 -20.89 11.06
C ARG A 416 -2.00 -20.22 11.53
N LEU A 417 -1.32 -20.84 12.48
CA LEU A 417 -0.09 -20.37 13.08
C LEU A 417 1.14 -21.02 12.43
N LEU A 418 2.33 -20.58 12.83
CA LEU A 418 3.60 -21.14 12.35
C LEU A 418 3.72 -22.61 12.77
N GLY A 419 3.85 -23.50 11.78
CA GLY A 419 3.94 -24.95 11.97
C GLY A 419 2.61 -25.70 11.82
N ASP A 420 1.47 -25.00 11.80
CA ASP A 420 0.18 -25.64 11.49
C ASP A 420 0.23 -26.23 10.08
N VAL A 421 -0.44 -27.36 9.87
CA VAL A 421 -0.47 -28.04 8.58
C VAL A 421 -1.86 -27.94 7.99
N VAL A 422 -1.94 -27.45 6.76
CA VAL A 422 -3.20 -27.25 6.04
C VAL A 422 -3.31 -28.30 4.95
N GLU A 423 -4.46 -28.96 4.88
CA GLU A 423 -4.80 -29.82 3.75
C GLU A 423 -5.24 -28.97 2.56
N VAL A 424 -4.67 -29.25 1.38
CA VAL A 424 -4.99 -28.57 0.14
C VAL A 424 -5.32 -29.61 -0.93
N THR A 425 -6.54 -29.55 -1.45
CA THR A 425 -6.99 -30.39 -2.55
C THR A 425 -7.00 -29.58 -3.85
N PHE A 426 -6.47 -30.17 -4.91
CA PHE A 426 -6.35 -29.54 -6.21
C PHE A 426 -6.58 -30.54 -7.34
N LEU A 427 -6.82 -29.99 -8.53
CA LEU A 427 -6.88 -30.72 -9.78
C LEU A 427 -5.58 -30.55 -10.53
N ARG A 428 -5.00 -31.67 -11.00
CA ARG A 428 -3.92 -31.69 -11.98
C ARG A 428 -4.44 -32.34 -13.25
N GLY A 429 -4.79 -31.51 -14.23
CA GLY A 429 -5.65 -31.96 -15.33
C GLY A 429 -7.01 -32.41 -14.78
N LYS A 430 -7.35 -33.69 -14.97
CA LYS A 430 -8.59 -34.28 -14.45
C LYS A 430 -8.41 -35.03 -13.12
N GLU A 431 -7.17 -35.21 -12.67
CA GLU A 431 -6.87 -35.98 -11.47
C GLU A 431 -7.02 -35.10 -10.22
N ARG A 432 -7.79 -35.58 -9.23
CA ARG A 432 -7.94 -34.91 -7.93
C ARG A 432 -6.86 -35.41 -6.98
N LYS A 433 -6.08 -34.49 -6.41
CA LYS A 433 -4.98 -34.76 -5.48
C LYS A 433 -5.13 -33.94 -4.22
N THR A 434 -4.55 -34.44 -3.14
CA THR A 434 -4.48 -33.76 -1.86
C THR A 434 -3.03 -33.78 -1.36
N LEU A 435 -2.55 -32.64 -0.88
CA LEU A 435 -1.24 -32.50 -0.25
C LEU A 435 -1.36 -31.71 1.05
N MET A 436 -0.46 -31.99 1.98
CA MET A 436 -0.37 -31.29 3.27
C MET A 436 0.69 -30.18 3.18
N LEU A 437 0.29 -28.95 3.43
CA LEU A 437 1.14 -27.76 3.34
C LEU A 437 1.41 -27.19 4.76
N PRO A 438 2.64 -27.27 5.29
CA PRO A 438 2.98 -26.67 6.57
C PRO A 438 3.15 -25.15 6.45
N MET A 439 2.41 -24.39 7.26
CA MET A 439 2.48 -22.94 7.25
C MET A 439 3.84 -22.45 7.80
N GLN A 440 4.44 -21.47 7.12
CA GLN A 440 5.83 -21.00 7.31
C GLN A 440 5.96 -19.70 8.11
#